data_AF-A0A428R6A6-F1
#
_entry.id   AF-A0A428R6A6-F1
#
_cell.length_a   1.000
_cell.length_b   1.000
_cell.length_c   1.000
_cell.angle_alpha   90.00
_cell.angle_beta   90.00
_cell.angle_gamma   90.00
#
_symmetry.space_group_name_H-M   'P 1'
#
loop_
_entity.id
_entity.type
_entity.pdbx_description
1 polymer ?
#
loop_
_entity_poly.entity_id
_entity_poly.type
_entity_poly.pdbx_seq_one_letter_code
_entity_poly.pdbx_strand_id
1 'polypeptide(L)'
;MSYHIDFNRDRLADEPDFVQHLFDVIKDGLDGPGDVSTNAAALADTIRAEGAAALADAIREGSKNGAHWFIEALCIVVVEIACFLPPDHPWQDTFVQAMLNVQQTDGHVEQLDEDEGLDWKHLPELRIFIRDFWIDPTDLDDCTPKAVSEWENLNSFVARFKTETFTRWLTFPIWQLRDGLEEKLDRGPILNSRLWVATEWILHYGEIIFEDQVSKLELDAGLARALEGGSLCTGIAPLSWERMAFWKKRLAEMLSEREALELSDELADRVVKAAEKIDEFESTHPH
;
A
#
# COMPACT_ATOMS: atom_id res chain seq x y z
N MET A 1 15.83 3.14 21.58
CA MET A 1 15.88 4.46 20.92
C MET A 1 14.45 4.77 20.52
N SER A 2 13.85 5.83 21.05
CA SER A 2 12.54 6.29 20.57
C SER A 2 12.81 6.99 19.24
N TYR A 3 12.36 6.38 18.13
CA TYR A 3 12.36 7.03 16.83
C TYR A 3 11.26 8.08 16.88
N HIS A 4 11.64 9.36 16.89
CA HIS A 4 10.65 10.44 16.79
C HIS A 4 10.28 10.62 15.33
N ILE A 5 9.10 10.16 14.94
CA ILE A 5 8.52 10.40 13.62
C ILE A 5 7.82 11.76 13.65
N ASP A 6 8.18 12.64 12.72
CA ASP A 6 7.59 13.97 12.58
C ASP A 6 6.34 13.90 11.69
N PHE A 7 5.18 13.96 12.32
CA PHE A 7 3.88 14.03 11.66
C PHE A 7 3.54 15.49 11.33
N ASN A 8 4.15 16.02 10.27
CA ASN A 8 3.83 17.36 9.79
C ASN A 8 2.43 17.37 9.15
N ARG A 9 1.52 18.21 9.66
CA ARG A 9 0.12 18.30 9.20
C ARG A 9 -0.13 19.24 8.03
N ASP A 10 0.90 19.74 7.35
CA ASP A 10 0.74 20.74 6.29
C ASP A 10 -0.26 20.30 5.20
N ARG A 11 -0.35 18.99 4.90
CA ARG A 11 -1.32 18.44 3.91
C ARG A 11 -2.76 18.35 4.42
N LEU A 12 -2.97 18.42 5.74
CA LEU A 12 -4.28 18.40 6.40
C LEU A 12 -4.71 19.77 6.91
N ALA A 13 -3.95 20.84 6.64
CA ALA A 13 -4.20 22.16 7.21
C ALA A 13 -5.54 22.77 6.80
N ASP A 14 -5.99 22.48 5.57
CA ASP A 14 -7.28 22.92 5.02
C ASP A 14 -8.40 21.89 5.24
N GLU A 15 -8.10 20.75 5.85
CA GLU A 15 -9.09 19.71 6.12
C GLU A 15 -9.97 20.07 7.33
N PRO A 16 -11.24 19.63 7.35
CA PRO A 16 -12.15 19.86 8.47
C PRO A 16 -11.59 19.40 9.82
N ASP A 17 -12.01 20.06 10.91
CA ASP A 17 -11.57 19.75 12.28
C ASP A 17 -11.69 18.25 12.64
N PHE A 18 -12.72 17.57 12.13
CA PHE A 18 -12.91 16.15 12.40
C PHE A 18 -11.86 15.26 11.72
N VAL A 19 -11.37 15.63 10.53
CA VAL A 19 -10.28 14.91 9.83
C VAL A 19 -8.98 15.06 10.63
N GLN A 20 -8.71 16.28 11.11
CA GLN A 20 -7.56 16.56 11.96
C GLN A 20 -7.65 15.83 13.31
N HIS A 21 -8.85 15.73 13.89
CA HIS A 21 -9.09 14.95 15.09
C HIS A 21 -8.84 13.46 14.87
N LEU A 22 -9.36 12.89 13.79
CA LEU A 22 -9.16 11.48 13.45
C LEU A 22 -7.68 11.16 13.23
N PHE A 23 -6.94 12.07 12.59
CA PHE A 23 -5.48 11.97 12.46
C PHE A 23 -4.80 11.86 13.82
N ASP A 24 -5.18 12.69 14.78
CA ASP A 24 -4.61 12.67 16.13
C ASP A 24 -4.95 11.41 16.90
N VAL A 25 -6.19 10.95 16.80
CA VAL A 25 -6.65 9.72 17.42
C VAL A 25 -5.82 8.53 16.90
N ILE A 26 -5.63 8.43 15.58
CA ILE A 26 -4.87 7.32 14.99
C ILE A 26 -3.40 7.43 15.35
N LYS A 27 -2.81 8.62 15.23
CA LYS A 27 -1.42 8.88 15.59
C LYS A 27 -1.12 8.50 17.04
N ASP A 28 -1.94 8.95 17.99
CA ASP A 28 -1.74 8.65 19.41
C ASP A 28 -1.92 7.16 19.71
N GLY A 29 -2.81 6.49 18.97
CA GLY A 29 -3.02 5.04 19.07
C GLY A 29 -1.83 4.19 18.60
N LEU A 30 -0.90 4.74 17.81
CA LEU A 30 0.32 4.03 17.38
C LEU A 30 1.34 3.88 18.52
N ASP A 31 1.37 4.80 19.48
CA ASP A 31 2.35 4.82 20.59
C ASP A 31 1.90 4.01 21.82
N GLY A 32 1.08 2.97 21.59
CA GLY A 32 0.61 2.09 22.67
C GLY A 32 1.76 1.33 23.36
N PRO A 33 1.67 1.07 24.68
CA PRO A 33 2.73 0.37 25.42
C PRO A 33 2.77 -1.15 25.18
N GLY A 34 1.83 -1.69 24.39
CA GLY A 34 1.71 -3.10 24.08
C GLY A 34 2.61 -3.55 22.92
N ASP A 35 2.46 -4.82 22.53
CA ASP A 35 3.02 -5.33 21.28
C ASP A 35 2.18 -4.88 20.07
N VAL A 36 2.70 -5.15 18.86
CA VAL A 36 2.04 -4.81 17.58
C VAL A 36 0.59 -5.28 17.55
N SER A 37 0.30 -6.52 17.97
CA SER A 37 -1.06 -7.07 17.93
C SER A 37 -2.00 -6.37 18.91
N THR A 38 -1.53 -6.09 20.13
CA THR A 38 -2.32 -5.44 21.18
C THR A 38 -2.62 -4.00 20.81
N ASN A 39 -1.61 -3.26 20.35
CA ASN A 39 -1.77 -1.87 19.92
C ASN A 39 -2.66 -1.78 18.69
N ALA A 40 -2.50 -2.70 17.72
CA ALA A 40 -3.35 -2.74 16.52
C ALA A 40 -4.82 -3.01 16.84
N ALA A 41 -5.11 -3.91 17.80
CA ALA A 41 -6.47 -4.17 18.25
C ALA A 41 -7.09 -2.95 18.93
N ALA A 42 -6.35 -2.31 19.84
CA ALA A 42 -6.81 -1.11 20.54
C ALA A 42 -7.05 0.07 19.57
N LEU A 43 -6.15 0.26 18.60
CA LEU A 43 -6.31 1.29 17.57
C LEU A 43 -7.53 1.00 16.68
N ALA A 44 -7.74 -0.25 16.27
CA ALA A 44 -8.92 -0.64 15.50
C ALA A 44 -10.23 -0.42 16.28
N ASP A 45 -10.26 -0.75 17.58
CA ASP A 45 -11.41 -0.45 18.45
C ASP A 45 -11.68 1.05 18.53
N THR A 46 -10.62 1.85 18.62
CA THR A 46 -10.72 3.32 18.68
C THR A 46 -11.29 3.89 17.37
N ILE A 47 -10.76 3.49 16.21
CA ILE A 47 -11.29 3.91 14.89
C ILE A 47 -12.77 3.54 14.75
N ARG A 48 -13.17 2.34 15.21
CA ARG A 48 -14.57 1.91 15.18
C ARG A 48 -15.45 2.76 16.10
N ALA A 49 -14.96 3.12 17.29
CA ALA A 49 -15.68 3.98 18.21
C ALA A 49 -15.89 5.39 17.64
N GLU A 50 -14.87 5.96 16.98
CA GLU A 50 -14.99 7.25 16.27
C GLU A 50 -16.02 7.18 15.14
N GLY A 51 -16.02 6.12 14.34
CA GLY A 51 -17.00 5.94 13.28
C GLY A 51 -18.43 5.80 13.81
N ALA A 52 -18.63 5.07 14.91
CA ALA A 52 -19.93 4.94 15.55
C ALA A 52 -20.43 6.27 16.14
N ALA A 53 -19.54 7.08 16.74
CA ALA A 53 -19.86 8.40 17.25
C ALA A 53 -20.24 9.37 16.12
N ALA A 54 -19.45 9.41 15.05
CA ALA A 54 -19.72 10.24 13.87
C ALA A 54 -21.08 9.91 13.23
N LEU A 55 -21.41 8.62 13.13
CA LEU A 55 -22.71 8.19 12.63
C LEU A 55 -23.85 8.64 13.56
N ALA A 56 -23.71 8.46 14.88
CA ALA A 56 -24.72 8.88 15.84
C ALA A 56 -24.99 10.41 15.79
N ASP A 57 -23.95 11.22 15.63
CA ASP A 57 -24.08 12.67 15.48
C ASP A 57 -24.77 13.04 14.15
N ALA A 58 -24.41 12.39 13.04
CA ALA A 58 -25.05 12.60 11.74
C ALA A 58 -26.56 12.31 11.79
N ILE A 59 -26.97 11.21 12.44
CA ILE A 59 -28.40 10.87 12.64
C ILE A 59 -29.11 11.93 13.48
N ARG A 60 -28.49 12.41 14.56
CA ARG A 60 -29.07 13.48 15.40
C ARG A 60 -29.31 14.76 14.58
N GLU A 61 -28.43 15.04 13.63
CA GLU A 61 -28.47 16.23 12.77
C GLU A 61 -29.35 16.02 11.52
N GLY A 62 -29.93 14.83 11.34
CA GLY A 62 -30.76 14.49 10.18
C GLY A 62 -29.96 14.33 8.88
N SER A 63 -28.66 14.09 8.97
CA SER A 63 -27.75 13.91 7.85
C SER A 63 -27.69 12.43 7.43
N LYS A 64 -27.83 12.17 6.13
CA LYS A 64 -27.89 10.80 5.59
C LYS A 64 -26.54 10.20 5.21
N ASN A 65 -25.55 11.02 4.87
CA ASN A 65 -24.26 10.50 4.38
C ASN A 65 -23.19 10.42 5.49
N GLY A 66 -23.58 10.46 6.78
CA GLY A 66 -22.67 10.45 7.93
C GLY A 66 -21.59 9.38 7.85
N ALA A 67 -22.02 8.16 7.50
CA ALA A 67 -21.15 7.03 7.27
C ALA A 67 -20.13 7.28 6.15
N HIS A 68 -20.59 7.79 5.01
CA HIS A 68 -19.75 8.07 3.85
C HIS A 68 -18.67 9.11 4.16
N TRP A 69 -19.03 10.26 4.74
CA TRP A 69 -18.03 11.29 5.10
C TRP A 69 -16.99 10.78 6.09
N PHE A 70 -17.39 9.95 7.06
CA PHE A 70 -16.43 9.33 7.97
C PHE A 70 -15.44 8.42 7.24
N ILE A 71 -15.93 7.59 6.31
CA ILE A 71 -15.07 6.70 5.51
C ILE A 71 -14.13 7.50 4.61
N GLU A 72 -14.61 8.57 3.96
CA GLU A 72 -13.77 9.46 3.14
C GLU A 72 -12.62 10.05 3.98
N ALA A 73 -12.93 10.60 5.16
CA ALA A 73 -11.90 11.14 6.04
C ALA A 73 -10.95 10.09 6.60
N LEU A 74 -11.46 8.90 6.95
CA LEU A 74 -10.62 7.79 7.35
C LEU A 74 -9.64 7.44 6.24
N CYS A 75 -10.08 7.38 4.98
CA CYS A 75 -9.21 7.10 3.85
C CYS A 75 -8.12 8.17 3.67
N ILE A 76 -8.47 9.46 3.78
CA ILE A 76 -7.51 10.57 3.72
C ILE A 76 -6.46 10.43 4.83
N VAL A 77 -6.90 10.26 6.08
CA VAL A 77 -6.01 10.12 7.24
C VAL A 77 -5.13 8.87 7.12
N VAL A 78 -5.67 7.77 6.59
CA VAL A 78 -4.91 6.53 6.41
C VAL A 78 -3.76 6.71 5.43
N VAL A 79 -4.03 7.33 4.27
CA VAL A 79 -2.99 7.62 3.29
C VAL A 79 -1.93 8.56 3.89
N GLU A 80 -2.36 9.61 4.58
CA GLU A 80 -1.45 10.58 5.16
C GLU A 80 -0.54 9.97 6.22
N ILE A 81 -1.10 9.18 7.15
CA ILE A 81 -0.30 8.48 8.17
C ILE A 81 0.64 7.48 7.51
N ALA A 82 0.17 6.71 6.52
CA ALA A 82 1.02 5.76 5.80
C ALA A 82 2.24 6.42 5.15
N CYS A 83 2.13 7.65 4.64
CA CYS A 83 3.27 8.41 4.12
C CYS A 83 4.33 8.74 5.18
N PHE A 84 3.98 8.82 6.46
CA PHE A 84 4.94 9.16 7.54
C PHE A 84 5.62 7.95 8.17
N LEU A 85 5.10 6.74 7.99
CA LEU A 85 5.55 5.57 8.72
C LEU A 85 6.65 4.83 7.95
N PRO A 86 7.90 4.80 8.48
CA PRO A 86 8.99 4.11 7.79
C PRO A 86 8.72 2.59 7.68
N PRO A 87 9.14 1.93 6.60
CA PRO A 87 8.87 0.52 6.30
C PRO A 87 9.31 -0.46 7.39
N ASP A 88 10.41 -0.13 8.05
CA ASP A 88 11.06 -0.95 9.07
C ASP A 88 10.69 -0.51 10.50
N HIS A 89 9.76 0.45 10.66
CA HIS A 89 9.30 0.89 11.97
C HIS A 89 8.12 0.04 12.47
N PRO A 90 8.07 -0.37 13.75
CA PRO A 90 6.97 -1.20 14.29
C PRO A 90 5.57 -0.58 14.17
N TRP A 91 5.49 0.76 14.06
CA TRP A 91 4.22 1.45 13.81
C TRP A 91 3.65 1.14 12.43
N GLN A 92 4.47 0.84 11.42
CA GLN A 92 4.00 0.40 10.11
C GLN A 92 3.21 -0.90 10.25
N ASP A 93 3.77 -1.90 10.92
CA ASP A 93 3.10 -3.19 11.15
C ASP A 93 1.87 -3.04 12.04
N THR A 94 1.95 -2.20 13.08
CA THR A 94 0.82 -1.89 13.96
C THR A 94 -0.32 -1.26 13.18
N PHE A 95 0.00 -0.31 12.30
CA PHE A 95 -1.00 0.42 11.52
C PHE A 95 -1.66 -0.46 10.48
N VAL A 96 -0.86 -1.24 9.72
CA VAL A 96 -1.38 -2.25 8.79
C VAL A 96 -2.33 -3.20 9.52
N GLN A 97 -1.89 -3.80 10.63
CA GLN A 97 -2.70 -4.76 11.38
C GLN A 97 -3.97 -4.11 11.94
N ALA A 98 -3.93 -2.85 12.38
CA ALA A 98 -5.11 -2.12 12.84
C ALA A 98 -6.14 -1.98 11.72
N MET A 99 -5.70 -1.57 10.53
CA MET A 99 -6.59 -1.44 9.38
C MET A 99 -7.16 -2.79 8.92
N LEU A 100 -6.37 -3.86 8.98
CA LEU A 100 -6.87 -5.22 8.73
C LEU A 100 -7.92 -5.63 9.77
N ASN A 101 -7.71 -5.30 11.06
CA ASN A 101 -8.67 -5.58 12.12
C ASN A 101 -9.99 -4.79 11.93
N VAL A 102 -9.90 -3.52 11.49
CA VAL A 102 -11.07 -2.72 11.13
C VAL A 102 -11.85 -3.41 10.00
N GLN A 103 -11.17 -3.91 8.97
CA GLN A 103 -11.79 -4.56 7.81
C GLN A 103 -12.38 -5.96 8.08
N GLN A 104 -11.80 -6.72 9.01
CA GLN A 104 -12.21 -8.10 9.31
C GLN A 104 -13.40 -8.19 10.27
N THR A 105 -13.81 -7.08 10.87
CA THR A 105 -14.95 -7.07 11.78
C THR A 105 -16.24 -7.08 10.98
N ASP A 106 -16.94 -8.22 10.97
CA ASP A 106 -18.35 -8.27 10.55
C ASP A 106 -19.15 -7.34 11.47
N GLY A 107 -19.76 -6.32 10.88
CA GLY A 107 -20.57 -5.37 11.63
C GLY A 107 -21.11 -4.29 10.71
N HIS A 108 -22.32 -4.46 10.22
CA HIS A 108 -23.12 -3.27 9.94
C HIS A 108 -23.23 -2.52 11.27
N VAL A 109 -22.87 -1.24 11.30
CA VAL A 109 -23.34 -0.41 12.41
C VAL A 109 -24.85 -0.40 12.28
N GLU A 110 -25.53 -1.20 13.11
CA GLU A 110 -26.98 -1.33 13.08
C GLU A 110 -27.61 0.05 13.27
N GLN A 111 -28.15 0.62 12.19
CA GLN A 111 -29.29 1.53 12.31
C GLN A 111 -30.33 1.21 11.24
N LEU A 112 -31.47 0.73 11.74
CA LEU A 112 -32.89 0.99 11.41
C LEU A 112 -33.40 1.16 9.96
N ASP A 113 -32.57 1.16 8.92
CA ASP A 113 -33.02 1.03 7.53
C ASP A 113 -31.98 0.22 6.74
N GLU A 114 -32.44 -0.76 5.96
CA GLU A 114 -31.63 -1.84 5.35
C GLU A 114 -30.56 -1.40 4.32
N ASP A 115 -30.31 -0.10 4.11
CA ASP A 115 -29.55 0.40 2.94
C ASP A 115 -28.43 1.44 3.23
N GLU A 116 -28.21 1.92 4.46
CA GLU A 116 -27.21 3.00 4.76
C GLU A 116 -26.36 2.74 6.04
N GLY A 117 -25.85 1.52 6.22
CA GLY A 117 -24.90 1.19 7.29
C GLY A 117 -23.44 1.53 6.96
N LEU A 118 -22.59 1.76 7.98
CA LEU A 118 -21.14 1.74 7.80
C LEU A 118 -20.70 0.34 7.38
N ASP A 119 -20.32 0.17 6.11
CA ASP A 119 -19.72 -1.07 5.63
C ASP A 119 -18.21 -1.04 5.88
N TRP A 120 -17.80 -1.51 7.06
CA TRP A 120 -16.39 -1.74 7.36
C TRP A 120 -15.79 -2.79 6.42
N LYS A 121 -16.62 -3.70 5.91
CA LYS A 121 -16.20 -4.73 4.98
C LYS A 121 -15.76 -4.03 3.71
N HIS A 122 -14.55 -4.38 3.27
CA HIS A 122 -13.91 -3.89 2.06
C HIS A 122 -13.35 -2.47 2.09
N LEU A 123 -13.71 -1.61 3.07
CA LEU A 123 -13.31 -0.19 3.09
C LEU A 123 -13.32 0.34 1.63
N PRO A 124 -14.43 0.15 0.89
CA PRO A 124 -14.39 -0.04 -0.57
C PRO A 124 -13.79 1.14 -1.34
N GLU A 125 -13.84 2.32 -0.73
CA GLU A 125 -13.29 3.55 -1.27
C GLU A 125 -11.78 3.71 -1.03
N LEU A 126 -11.17 2.97 -0.11
CA LEU A 126 -9.74 3.08 0.21
C LEU A 126 -8.87 2.90 -1.03
N ARG A 127 -9.23 1.98 -1.92
CA ARG A 127 -8.53 1.82 -3.22
C ARG A 127 -8.65 3.06 -4.09
N ILE A 128 -9.82 3.70 -4.13
CA ILE A 128 -10.09 4.91 -4.91
C ILE A 128 -9.27 6.06 -4.37
N PHE A 129 -9.29 6.27 -3.04
CA PHE A 129 -8.47 7.28 -2.39
C PHE A 129 -6.98 7.04 -2.58
N ILE A 130 -6.49 5.83 -2.34
CA ILE A 130 -5.09 5.48 -2.59
C ILE A 130 -4.70 5.79 -4.03
N ARG A 131 -5.55 5.44 -5.01
CA ARG A 131 -5.31 5.76 -6.42
C ARG A 131 -5.16 7.26 -6.65
N ASP A 132 -6.00 8.08 -6.01
CA ASP A 132 -5.97 9.53 -6.19
C ASP A 132 -4.71 10.18 -5.58
N PHE A 133 -4.08 9.51 -4.60
CA PHE A 133 -2.77 9.86 -4.05
C PHE A 133 -1.60 9.07 -4.67
N TRP A 134 -1.85 8.24 -5.68
CA TRP A 134 -0.84 7.35 -6.29
C TRP A 134 0.02 8.07 -7.33
N ILE A 135 0.78 9.07 -6.88
CA ILE A 135 1.65 9.89 -7.72
C ILE A 135 3.10 9.56 -7.39
N ASP A 136 3.81 8.90 -8.31
CA ASP A 136 5.23 8.64 -8.16
C ASP A 136 6.00 9.98 -8.24
N PRO A 137 6.64 10.42 -7.14
CA PRO A 137 7.36 11.69 -7.12
C PRO A 137 8.58 11.69 -8.04
N THR A 138 9.06 10.52 -8.48
CA THR A 138 10.20 10.41 -9.38
C THR A 138 9.86 10.75 -10.83
N ASP A 139 8.56 10.81 -11.18
CA ASP A 139 8.09 11.33 -12.47
C ASP A 139 7.95 12.87 -12.49
N LEU A 140 8.11 13.52 -11.34
CA LEU A 140 7.93 14.97 -11.20
C LEU A 140 9.27 15.72 -11.30
N ASP A 141 9.25 16.88 -11.97
CA ASP A 141 10.44 17.73 -12.12
C ASP A 141 10.97 18.28 -10.77
N ASP A 142 10.10 18.39 -9.77
CA ASP A 142 10.40 18.90 -8.43
C ASP A 142 10.54 17.79 -7.37
N CYS A 143 10.88 16.57 -7.80
CA CYS A 143 11.16 15.43 -6.94
C CYS A 143 12.08 15.81 -5.75
N THR A 144 11.60 15.59 -4.52
CA THR A 144 12.39 15.82 -3.30
C THR A 144 12.66 14.52 -2.56
N PRO A 145 13.77 14.42 -1.79
CA PRO A 145 14.04 13.24 -0.97
C PRO A 145 12.91 12.92 0.03
N LYS A 146 12.22 13.95 0.53
CA LYS A 146 11.07 13.79 1.42
C LYS A 146 9.91 13.10 0.69
N ALA A 147 9.54 13.60 -0.49
CA ALA A 147 8.46 13.01 -1.29
C ALA A 147 8.78 11.56 -1.69
N VAL A 148 10.04 11.27 -2.04
CA VAL A 148 10.52 9.90 -2.32
C VAL A 148 10.34 8.98 -1.11
N SER A 149 10.74 9.44 0.09
CA SER A 149 10.54 8.64 1.32
C SER A 149 9.05 8.42 1.64
N GLU A 150 8.20 9.45 1.47
CA GLU A 150 6.75 9.32 1.66
C GLU A 150 6.12 8.32 0.68
N TRP A 151 6.63 8.29 -0.55
CA TRP A 151 6.23 7.33 -1.58
C TRP A 151 6.62 5.88 -1.24
N GLU A 152 7.85 5.69 -0.76
CA GLU A 152 8.35 4.39 -0.28
C GLU A 152 7.52 3.88 0.91
N ASN A 153 7.23 4.77 1.88
CA ASN A 153 6.41 4.46 3.05
C ASN A 153 4.97 4.03 2.65
N LEU A 154 4.35 4.78 1.73
CA LEU A 154 3.01 4.46 1.24
C LEU A 154 2.98 3.13 0.49
N ASN A 155 3.93 2.88 -0.42
CA ASN A 155 4.03 1.60 -1.13
C ASN A 155 4.24 0.42 -0.18
N SER A 156 5.09 0.60 0.81
CA SER A 156 5.35 -0.38 1.86
C SER A 156 4.09 -0.72 2.64
N PHE A 157 3.29 0.28 3.02
CA PHE A 157 2.02 0.11 3.72
C PHE A 157 1.03 -0.67 2.86
N VAL A 158 0.83 -0.21 1.62
CA VAL A 158 -0.14 -0.78 0.67
C VAL A 158 0.23 -2.22 0.28
N ALA A 159 1.52 -2.52 0.09
CA ALA A 159 1.99 -3.87 -0.25
C ALA A 159 1.73 -4.91 0.85
N ARG A 160 1.48 -4.48 2.11
CA ARG A 160 1.18 -5.38 3.23
C ARG A 160 -0.33 -5.66 3.40
N PHE A 161 -1.22 -5.03 2.63
CA PHE A 161 -2.66 -5.32 2.65
C PHE A 161 -2.99 -6.64 1.96
N LYS A 162 -2.83 -7.74 2.69
CA LYS A 162 -3.13 -9.11 2.23
C LYS A 162 -4.26 -9.72 3.05
N THR A 163 -5.49 -9.61 2.60
CA THR A 163 -6.60 -10.37 3.19
C THR A 163 -7.49 -10.98 2.12
N GLU A 164 -8.12 -12.11 2.44
CA GLU A 164 -9.11 -12.78 1.58
C GLU A 164 -10.34 -11.88 1.33
N THR A 165 -10.62 -10.95 2.24
CA THR A 165 -11.73 -9.99 2.14
C THR A 165 -11.38 -8.79 1.25
N PHE A 166 -10.14 -8.66 0.80
CA PHE A 166 -9.70 -7.55 -0.01
C PHE A 166 -9.83 -7.85 -1.51
N THR A 167 -10.29 -6.86 -2.27
CA THR A 167 -10.20 -6.95 -3.73
C THR A 167 -8.73 -6.93 -4.12
N ARG A 168 -8.23 -8.00 -4.77
CA ARG A 168 -6.84 -8.06 -5.24
C ARG A 168 -6.49 -6.80 -6.04
N TRP A 169 -5.46 -6.08 -5.61
CA TRP A 169 -5.00 -4.89 -6.29
C TRP A 169 -3.96 -5.31 -7.33
N LEU A 170 -4.39 -5.78 -8.51
CA LEU A 170 -3.43 -6.19 -9.54
C LEU A 170 -2.67 -5.00 -10.15
N THR A 171 -3.30 -3.82 -10.23
CA THR A 171 -2.74 -2.70 -11.00
C THR A 171 -1.55 -2.04 -10.32
N PHE A 172 -1.65 -1.71 -9.02
CA PHE A 172 -0.57 -1.04 -8.28
C PHE A 172 0.77 -1.82 -8.31
N PRO A 173 0.83 -3.09 -7.88
CA PRO A 173 2.07 -3.87 -7.94
C PRO A 173 2.60 -3.97 -9.35
N ILE A 174 1.76 -4.24 -10.36
CA ILE A 174 2.25 -4.39 -11.74
C ILE A 174 2.80 -3.07 -12.28
N TRP A 175 2.20 -1.92 -11.95
CA TRP A 175 2.77 -0.62 -12.29
C TRP A 175 4.13 -0.43 -11.65
N GLN A 176 4.25 -0.70 -10.34
CA GLN A 176 5.53 -0.52 -9.64
C GLN A 176 6.62 -1.49 -10.11
N LEU A 177 6.28 -2.74 -10.39
CA LEU A 177 7.22 -3.70 -10.99
C LEU A 177 7.63 -3.28 -12.39
N ARG A 178 6.72 -2.74 -13.19
CA ARG A 178 7.05 -2.17 -14.50
C ARG A 178 8.04 -1.03 -14.35
N ASP A 179 7.73 -0.06 -13.49
CA ASP A 179 8.53 1.16 -13.35
C ASP A 179 9.92 0.88 -12.76
N GLY A 180 10.03 -0.12 -11.87
CA GLY A 180 11.28 -0.52 -11.22
C GLY A 180 12.12 -1.57 -11.98
N LEU A 181 11.51 -2.45 -12.78
CA LEU A 181 12.21 -3.60 -13.40
C LEU A 181 12.10 -3.64 -14.93
N GLU A 182 11.04 -3.09 -15.52
CA GLU A 182 10.76 -3.20 -16.95
C GLU A 182 11.05 -1.91 -17.72
N GLU A 183 11.42 -0.83 -17.05
CA GLU A 183 11.84 0.42 -17.67
C GLU A 183 13.36 0.62 -17.64
N LYS A 184 13.84 1.44 -18.59
CA LYS A 184 15.23 1.91 -18.57
C LYS A 184 15.36 3.00 -17.53
N LEU A 185 16.09 2.71 -16.45
CA LEU A 185 16.39 3.66 -15.39
C LEU A 185 17.86 4.05 -15.44
N ASP A 186 18.14 5.34 -15.31
CA ASP A 186 19.48 5.84 -15.09
C ASP A 186 19.92 5.57 -13.64
N ARG A 187 21.21 5.32 -13.43
CA ARG A 187 21.79 5.09 -12.08
C ARG A 187 21.48 6.22 -11.10
N GLY A 188 21.50 5.91 -9.81
CA GLY A 188 21.34 6.89 -8.74
C GLY A 188 19.95 6.87 -8.06
N PRO A 189 19.53 7.98 -7.42
CA PRO A 189 18.41 7.98 -6.47
C PRO A 189 17.05 7.53 -7.03
N ILE A 190 16.72 7.91 -8.27
CA ILE A 190 15.45 7.52 -8.91
C ILE A 190 15.39 6.00 -9.11
N LEU A 191 16.46 5.42 -9.66
CA LEU A 191 16.56 3.97 -9.81
C LEU A 191 16.48 3.28 -8.46
N ASN A 192 17.22 3.78 -7.46
CA ASN A 192 17.19 3.21 -6.12
C ASN A 192 15.77 3.18 -5.54
N SER A 193 15.02 4.27 -5.66
CA SER A 193 13.66 4.33 -5.12
C SER A 193 12.69 3.40 -5.86
N ARG A 194 12.66 3.44 -7.20
CA ARG A 194 11.76 2.58 -7.99
C ARG A 194 12.06 1.09 -7.82
N LEU A 195 13.35 0.74 -7.77
CA LEU A 195 13.77 -0.64 -7.49
C LEU A 195 13.40 -1.04 -6.06
N TRP A 196 13.58 -0.15 -5.08
CA TRP A 196 13.18 -0.40 -3.70
C TRP A 196 11.68 -0.67 -3.61
N VAL A 197 10.85 0.17 -4.22
CA VAL A 197 9.39 0.00 -4.25
C VAL A 197 9.00 -1.32 -4.93
N ALA A 198 9.61 -1.65 -6.08
CA ALA A 198 9.40 -2.93 -6.74
C ALA A 198 9.73 -4.13 -5.83
N THR A 199 10.82 -4.05 -5.06
CA THR A 199 11.18 -5.11 -4.09
C THR A 199 10.18 -5.21 -2.94
N GLU A 200 9.62 -4.11 -2.41
CA GLU A 200 8.58 -4.19 -1.38
C GLU A 200 7.35 -4.94 -1.87
N TRP A 201 6.90 -4.67 -3.11
CA TRP A 201 5.76 -5.39 -3.69
C TRP A 201 6.04 -6.88 -3.87
N ILE A 202 7.25 -7.27 -4.27
CA ILE A 202 7.63 -8.69 -4.33
C ILE A 202 7.66 -9.31 -2.93
N LEU A 203 8.30 -8.66 -1.96
CA LEU A 203 8.48 -9.21 -0.62
C LEU A 203 7.16 -9.33 0.13
N HIS A 204 6.34 -8.29 0.06
CA HIS A 204 5.13 -8.19 0.86
C HIS A 204 3.87 -8.57 0.09
N TYR A 205 3.81 -8.48 -1.24
CA TYR A 205 2.63 -8.84 -2.03
C TYR A 205 2.88 -9.96 -3.07
N GLY A 206 4.12 -10.44 -3.20
CA GLY A 206 4.58 -11.31 -4.29
C GLY A 206 3.75 -12.56 -4.52
N GLU A 207 3.36 -13.27 -3.45
CA GLU A 207 2.54 -14.50 -3.58
C GLU A 207 1.27 -14.27 -4.41
N ILE A 208 0.55 -13.18 -4.18
CA ILE A 208 -0.67 -12.84 -4.93
C ILE A 208 -0.31 -12.46 -6.37
N ILE A 209 0.76 -11.67 -6.56
CA ILE A 209 1.24 -11.26 -7.90
C ILE A 209 1.58 -12.50 -8.72
N PHE A 210 2.31 -13.45 -8.13
CA PHE A 210 2.81 -14.64 -8.79
C PHE A 210 1.68 -15.63 -9.09
N GLU A 211 0.73 -15.81 -8.17
CA GLU A 211 -0.51 -16.54 -8.44
C GLU A 211 -1.24 -15.97 -9.66
N ASP A 212 -1.35 -14.64 -9.76
CA ASP A 212 -2.00 -14.00 -10.90
C ASP A 212 -1.19 -14.20 -12.21
N GLN A 213 0.15 -14.21 -12.16
CA GLN A 213 1.00 -14.51 -13.33
C GLN A 213 0.78 -15.92 -13.91
N VAL A 214 0.44 -16.88 -13.06
CA VAL A 214 0.27 -18.29 -13.45
C VAL A 214 -1.21 -18.66 -13.61
N SER A 215 -2.11 -17.76 -13.25
CA SER A 215 -3.53 -17.91 -13.42
C SER A 215 -3.91 -17.96 -14.90
N LYS A 216 -5.04 -18.61 -15.21
CA LYS A 216 -5.67 -18.53 -16.54
C LYS A 216 -6.70 -17.41 -16.60
N LEU A 217 -6.46 -16.32 -15.86
CA LEU A 217 -7.38 -15.19 -15.80
C LEU A 217 -7.47 -14.56 -17.19
N GLU A 218 -8.68 -14.54 -17.75
CA GLU A 218 -8.94 -13.80 -18.98
C GLU A 218 -9.06 -12.31 -18.65
N LEU A 219 -8.19 -11.51 -19.25
CA LEU A 219 -8.18 -10.06 -19.07
C LEU A 219 -9.05 -9.40 -20.13
N ASP A 220 -9.91 -8.48 -19.71
CA ASP A 220 -10.53 -7.56 -20.66
C ASP A 220 -9.49 -6.61 -21.27
N ALA A 221 -9.85 -5.94 -22.36
CA ALA A 221 -8.92 -5.08 -23.11
C ALA A 221 -8.41 -3.87 -22.29
N GLY A 222 -9.20 -3.37 -21.33
CA GLY A 222 -8.81 -2.27 -20.46
C GLY A 222 -7.78 -2.73 -19.43
N LEU A 223 -8.04 -3.84 -18.76
CA LEU A 223 -7.14 -4.42 -17.78
C LEU A 223 -5.84 -4.93 -18.44
N ALA A 224 -5.92 -5.58 -19.60
CA ALA A 224 -4.75 -6.03 -20.35
C ALA A 224 -3.81 -4.86 -20.69
N ARG A 225 -4.36 -3.70 -21.07
CA ARG A 225 -3.57 -2.47 -21.32
C ARG A 225 -3.00 -1.90 -20.02
N ALA A 226 -3.79 -1.85 -18.96
CA ALA A 226 -3.33 -1.33 -17.67
C ALA A 226 -2.16 -2.16 -17.10
N LEU A 227 -2.13 -3.45 -17.41
CA LEU A 227 -1.09 -4.39 -16.99
C LEU A 227 0.00 -4.60 -18.05
N GLU A 228 0.07 -3.82 -19.12
CA GLU A 228 1.09 -4.00 -20.16
C GLU A 228 2.52 -3.88 -19.60
N GLY A 229 3.45 -4.62 -20.21
CA GLY A 229 4.87 -4.59 -19.91
C GLY A 229 5.54 -3.25 -20.23
N GLY A 230 6.62 -2.94 -19.52
CA GLY A 230 7.45 -1.77 -19.78
C GLY A 230 8.35 -1.90 -21.02
N SER A 231 9.12 -0.85 -21.30
CA SER A 231 9.95 -0.73 -22.51
C SER A 231 11.02 -1.81 -22.68
N LEU A 232 11.40 -2.53 -21.62
CA LEU A 232 12.33 -3.67 -21.64
C LEU A 232 11.61 -5.02 -21.67
N CYS A 233 10.30 -5.06 -21.41
CA CYS A 233 9.47 -6.27 -21.30
C CYS A 233 8.44 -6.34 -22.45
N THR A 234 8.87 -5.98 -23.66
CA THR A 234 7.98 -5.86 -24.83
C THR A 234 7.61 -7.22 -25.42
N GLY A 235 6.34 -7.40 -25.77
CA GLY A 235 5.84 -8.61 -26.45
C GLY A 235 5.62 -9.82 -25.52
N ILE A 236 5.81 -9.64 -24.22
CA ILE A 236 5.50 -10.64 -23.19
C ILE A 236 4.05 -10.41 -22.73
N ALA A 237 3.30 -11.50 -22.52
CA ALA A 237 1.91 -11.41 -22.08
C ALA A 237 1.81 -10.77 -20.67
N PRO A 238 0.81 -9.90 -20.42
CA PRO A 238 0.69 -9.15 -19.16
C PRO A 238 0.73 -10.00 -17.89
N LEU A 239 0.11 -11.17 -17.92
CA LEU A 239 0.18 -12.17 -16.86
C LEU A 239 0.78 -13.44 -17.44
N SER A 240 2.04 -13.72 -17.11
CA SER A 240 2.72 -14.92 -17.59
C SER A 240 3.94 -15.30 -16.77
N TRP A 241 4.24 -16.59 -16.79
CA TRP A 241 5.51 -17.14 -16.34
C TRP A 241 6.73 -16.47 -16.97
N GLU A 242 6.65 -16.12 -18.25
CA GLU A 242 7.74 -15.45 -18.97
C GLU A 242 8.02 -14.06 -18.39
N ARG A 243 6.98 -13.32 -18.00
CA ARG A 243 7.13 -12.01 -17.35
C ARG A 243 7.77 -12.13 -15.97
N MET A 244 7.36 -13.12 -15.18
CA MET A 244 7.96 -13.36 -13.86
C MET A 244 9.45 -13.76 -13.97
N ALA A 245 9.78 -14.62 -14.94
CA ALA A 245 11.16 -14.98 -15.25
C ALA A 245 11.99 -13.75 -15.69
N PHE A 246 11.38 -12.82 -16.44
CA PHE A 246 12.00 -11.54 -16.80
C PHE A 246 12.33 -10.71 -15.55
N TRP A 247 11.41 -10.55 -14.59
CA TRP A 247 11.67 -9.80 -13.35
C TRP A 247 12.83 -10.39 -12.57
N LYS A 248 12.85 -11.71 -12.38
CA LYS A 248 13.94 -12.42 -11.70
C LYS A 248 15.29 -12.22 -12.39
N LYS A 249 15.32 -12.30 -13.73
CA LYS A 249 16.52 -12.01 -14.52
C LYS A 249 16.98 -10.56 -14.32
N ARG A 250 16.05 -9.60 -14.31
CA ARG A 250 16.37 -8.18 -14.12
C ARG A 250 16.96 -7.91 -12.74
N LEU A 251 16.39 -8.48 -11.68
CA LEU A 251 16.92 -8.37 -10.32
C LEU A 251 18.38 -8.88 -10.25
N ALA A 252 18.67 -10.03 -10.88
CA ALA A 252 20.02 -10.58 -10.93
C ALA A 252 21.00 -9.67 -11.71
N GLU A 253 20.57 -9.09 -12.83
CA GLU A 253 21.37 -8.11 -13.59
C GLU A 253 21.69 -6.88 -12.74
N MET A 254 20.68 -6.27 -12.12
CA MET A 254 20.85 -5.08 -11.27
C MET A 254 21.81 -5.34 -10.11
N LEU A 255 21.72 -6.51 -9.48
CA LEU A 255 22.65 -6.91 -8.44
C LEU A 255 24.08 -7.08 -8.96
N SER A 256 24.25 -7.67 -10.15
CA SER A 256 25.58 -7.83 -10.77
C SER A 256 26.22 -6.49 -11.16
N GLU A 257 25.41 -5.47 -11.43
CA GLU A 257 25.82 -4.13 -11.83
C GLU A 257 25.77 -3.12 -10.68
N ARG A 258 25.59 -3.57 -9.43
CA ARG A 258 25.27 -2.71 -8.28
C ARG A 258 26.20 -1.50 -8.08
N GLU A 259 27.50 -1.66 -8.33
CA GLU A 259 28.49 -0.59 -8.20
C GLU A 259 28.32 0.45 -9.32
N ALA A 260 28.02 0.01 -10.54
CA ALA A 260 27.79 0.89 -11.68
C ALA A 260 26.45 1.64 -11.58
N LEU A 261 25.45 0.99 -10.97
CA LEU A 261 24.11 1.53 -10.75
C LEU A 261 23.99 2.39 -9.47
N GLU A 262 25.04 2.42 -8.64
CA GLU A 262 25.09 3.14 -7.37
C GLU A 262 23.97 2.67 -6.41
N LEU A 263 23.78 1.35 -6.34
CA LEU A 263 22.84 0.74 -5.39
C LEU A 263 23.38 0.83 -3.96
N SER A 264 22.50 1.15 -3.01
CA SER A 264 22.84 1.03 -1.59
C SER A 264 22.98 -0.44 -1.19
N ASP A 265 23.74 -0.71 -0.13
CA ASP A 265 23.91 -2.07 0.39
C ASP A 265 22.55 -2.63 0.88
N GLU A 266 21.73 -1.81 1.54
CA GLU A 266 20.40 -2.21 2.00
C GLU A 266 19.46 -2.59 0.85
N LEU A 267 19.54 -1.86 -0.27
CA LEU A 267 18.75 -2.17 -1.47
C LEU A 267 19.26 -3.44 -2.15
N ALA A 268 20.58 -3.63 -2.25
CA ALA A 268 21.15 -4.84 -2.79
C ALA A 268 20.69 -6.09 -2.02
N ASP A 269 20.63 -6.01 -0.68
CA ASP A 269 20.10 -7.08 0.17
C ASP A 269 18.60 -7.32 -0.06
N ARG A 270 17.80 -6.27 -0.28
CA ARG A 270 16.38 -6.39 -0.63
C ARG A 270 16.18 -7.05 -2.00
N VAL A 271 17.01 -6.70 -2.99
CA VAL A 271 17.00 -7.31 -4.34
C VAL A 271 17.26 -8.82 -4.27
N VAL A 272 18.23 -9.25 -3.43
CA VAL A 272 18.49 -10.68 -3.19
C VAL A 272 17.25 -11.37 -2.64
N LYS A 273 16.67 -10.84 -1.57
CA LYS A 273 15.47 -11.43 -0.94
C LYS A 273 14.27 -11.47 -1.90
N ALA A 274 14.12 -10.46 -2.74
CA ALA A 274 13.06 -10.41 -3.74
C ALA A 274 13.23 -11.52 -4.80
N ALA A 275 14.46 -11.74 -5.27
CA ALA A 275 14.75 -12.84 -6.19
C ALA A 275 14.51 -14.22 -5.54
N GLU A 276 14.95 -14.40 -4.29
CA GLU A 276 14.68 -15.61 -3.49
C GLU A 276 13.18 -15.88 -3.35
N LYS A 277 12.36 -14.83 -3.19
CA LYS A 277 10.89 -14.97 -3.10
C LYS A 277 10.29 -15.52 -4.39
N ILE A 278 10.81 -15.12 -5.55
CA ILE A 278 10.39 -15.66 -6.85
C ILE A 278 10.84 -17.13 -6.97
N ASP A 279 12.07 -17.45 -6.58
CA ASP A 279 12.61 -18.83 -6.54
C ASP A 279 11.78 -19.78 -5.68
N GLU A 280 11.37 -19.34 -4.49
CA GLU A 280 10.48 -20.09 -3.58
C GLU A 280 9.14 -20.43 -4.25
N PHE A 281 8.55 -19.45 -4.94
CA PHE A 281 7.28 -19.62 -5.63
C PHE A 281 7.42 -20.59 -6.83
N GLU A 282 8.43 -20.41 -7.67
CA GLU A 282 8.73 -21.30 -8.80
C GLU A 282 8.94 -22.76 -8.35
N SER A 283 9.63 -22.96 -7.22
CA SER A 283 9.90 -24.30 -6.66
C SER A 283 8.64 -25.02 -6.17
N THR A 284 7.61 -24.27 -5.78
CA THR A 284 6.34 -24.83 -5.29
C THR A 284 5.28 -24.96 -6.38
N HIS A 285 5.47 -24.32 -7.54
CA HIS A 285 4.54 -24.30 -8.67
C HIS A 285 5.25 -24.68 -9.99
N PRO A 286 5.71 -25.93 -10.15
CA PRO A 286 6.44 -26.32 -11.35
C PRO A 286 5.58 -26.19 -12.61
N HIS A 287 6.19 -25.65 -13.67
CA HIS A 287 5.59 -25.44 -14.99
C HIS A 287 5.21 -26.73 -15.73
#